data_AF-A0A9P0TJR3-F1
#
_entry.id   AF-A0A9P0TJR3-F1
#
_cell.length_a   1.000
_cell.length_b   1.000
_cell.length_c   1.000
_cell.angle_alpha   90.00
_cell.angle_beta   90.00
_cell.angle_gamma   90.00
#
_symmetry.space_group_name_H-M   'P 1'
#
loop_
_entity.id
_entity.type
_entity.pdbx_description
1 polymer ?
#
loop_
_entity_poly.entity_id
_entity_poly.type
_entity_poly.pdbx_seq_one_letter_code
_entity_poly.pdbx_strand_id
1 'polypeptide(L)'
;MKVSVPRYSTCLVFQMLFMCCDLLFNCWSLFPKSRGGLLLLFFFQDLCLVLAITSILIPLFSTYLFQAGLMEVLSRKFRMAGIVILAYFLLSIALQSAWMIEKWDDTESVSTPLVMVLFTLQRCMAPGYYFFYKRASLMVSDPRFYEDVDWINRNRTEK
;
A
#
# COMPACT_ATOMS: atom_id res chain seq x y z
N MET A 1 6.93 5.70 -26.69
CA MET A 1 5.60 5.11 -26.98
C MET A 1 4.60 5.91 -26.14
N LYS A 2 3.72 6.74 -26.73
CA LYS A 2 2.72 7.50 -25.95
C LYS A 2 1.81 6.50 -25.24
N VAL A 3 1.97 6.35 -23.93
CA VAL A 3 1.18 5.41 -23.13
C VAL A 3 -0.21 6.01 -23.00
N SER A 4 -1.23 5.29 -23.45
CA SER A 4 -2.58 5.81 -23.53
C SER A 4 -3.21 5.97 -22.13
N VAL A 5 -3.92 7.08 -21.92
CA VAL A 5 -4.72 7.41 -20.72
C VAL A 5 -5.52 6.22 -20.14
N PRO A 6 -6.08 5.29 -20.94
CA PRO A 6 -6.78 4.10 -20.43
C PRO A 6 -5.91 3.20 -19.54
N ARG A 7 -4.62 3.02 -19.85
CA ARG A 7 -3.73 2.13 -19.08
C ARG A 7 -3.51 2.64 -17.66
N TYR A 8 -3.33 3.96 -17.51
CA TYR A 8 -3.18 4.62 -16.22
C TYR A 8 -4.46 4.55 -15.40
N SER A 9 -5.61 4.80 -16.04
CA SER A 9 -6.91 4.68 -15.40
C SER A 9 -7.16 3.26 -14.89
N THR A 10 -6.85 2.23 -15.69
CA THR A 10 -6.99 0.82 -15.28
C THR A 10 -6.09 0.48 -14.10
N CYS A 11 -4.83 0.93 -14.11
CA CYS A 11 -3.91 0.72 -13.00
C CYS A 11 -4.43 1.36 -11.70
N LEU A 12 -4.94 2.59 -11.79
CA LEU A 12 -5.53 3.30 -10.66
C LEU A 12 -6.77 2.58 -10.12
N VAL A 13 -7.64 2.06 -11.00
CA VAL A 13 -8.82 1.27 -10.57
C VAL A 13 -8.39 0.04 -9.77
N PHE A 14 -7.38 -0.70 -10.22
CA PHE A 14 -6.86 -1.85 -9.45
C PHE A 14 -6.25 -1.43 -8.11
N GLN A 15 -5.49 -0.33 -8.08
CA GLN A 15 -4.94 0.21 -6.82
C GLN A 15 -6.05 0.57 -5.83
N MET A 16 -7.10 1.27 -6.29
CA MET A 16 -8.25 1.61 -5.45
C MET A 16 -9.03 0.37 -5.02
N LEU A 17 -9.14 -0.65 -5.88
CA LEU A 17 -9.79 -1.91 -5.55
C LEU A 17 -9.04 -2.64 -4.41
N PHE A 18 -7.72 -2.77 -4.50
CA PHE A 18 -6.93 -3.43 -3.45
C PHE A 18 -7.02 -2.70 -2.11
N MET A 19 -6.99 -1.36 -2.14
CA MET A 19 -7.18 -0.53 -0.95
C MET A 19 -8.57 -0.73 -0.33
N CYS A 20 -9.63 -0.80 -1.15
CA CYS A 20 -10.98 -1.07 -0.67
C CYS A 20 -11.10 -2.49 -0.09
N CYS A 21 -10.49 -3.49 -0.72
CA CYS A 21 -10.47 -4.87 -0.20
C CYS A 21 -9.77 -4.94 1.16
N ASP A 22 -8.60 -4.31 1.32
CA ASP A 22 -7.93 -4.23 2.63
C ASP A 22 -8.83 -3.58 3.68
N LEU A 23 -9.45 -2.44 3.38
CA LEU A 23 -10.37 -1.77 4.30
C LEU A 23 -11.53 -2.68 4.71
N LEU A 24 -12.13 -3.40 3.75
CA LEU A 24 -13.23 -4.33 4.03
C LEU A 24 -12.78 -5.47 4.92
N PHE A 25 -11.63 -6.11 4.64
CA PHE A 25 -11.10 -7.18 5.50
C PHE A 25 -10.75 -6.66 6.88
N ASN A 26 -10.13 -5.49 6.96
CA ASN A 26 -9.80 -4.84 8.22
C ASN A 26 -11.10 -4.64 9.05
N CYS A 27 -12.17 -4.10 8.47
CA CYS A 27 -13.48 -4.00 9.14
C CYS A 27 -14.09 -5.36 9.52
N TRP A 28 -14.01 -6.34 8.61
CA TRP A 28 -14.60 -7.66 8.79
C TRP A 28 -13.89 -8.44 9.89
N SER A 29 -12.60 -8.19 10.13
CA SER A 29 -11.81 -8.89 11.14
C SER A 29 -12.30 -8.67 12.59
N LEU A 30 -13.26 -7.76 12.83
CA LEU A 30 -13.92 -7.60 14.14
C LEU A 30 -15.02 -8.65 14.41
N PHE A 31 -15.57 -9.25 13.36
CA PHE A 31 -16.73 -10.15 13.43
C PHE A 31 -16.45 -11.67 13.36
N PRO A 32 -15.24 -12.22 13.09
CA PRO A 32 -15.10 -13.66 12.91
C PRO A 32 -15.11 -14.39 14.25
N LYS A 33 -16.00 -15.38 14.35
CA LYS A 33 -16.08 -16.31 15.50
C LYS A 33 -15.25 -17.58 15.31
N SER A 34 -14.74 -17.87 14.10
CA SER A 34 -14.00 -19.10 13.80
C SER A 34 -12.53 -18.84 13.45
N ARG A 35 -11.64 -19.67 14.00
CA ARG A 35 -10.17 -19.61 13.77
C ARG A 35 -9.80 -19.64 12.29
N GLY A 36 -10.38 -20.59 11.55
CA GLY A 36 -10.14 -20.73 10.11
C GLY A 36 -10.65 -19.55 9.29
N GLY A 37 -11.76 -18.93 9.69
CA GLY A 37 -12.29 -17.75 9.02
C GLY A 37 -11.38 -16.53 9.18
N LEU A 38 -10.86 -16.29 10.39
CA LEU A 38 -9.93 -15.19 10.64
C LEU A 38 -8.59 -15.39 9.92
N LEU A 39 -8.06 -16.61 9.94
CA LEU A 39 -6.87 -17.02 9.19
C LEU A 39 -6.97 -16.70 7.70
N LEU A 40 -8.09 -17.12 7.10
CA LEU A 40 -8.34 -16.90 5.69
C LEU A 40 -8.49 -15.40 5.37
N LEU A 41 -9.16 -14.65 6.24
CA LEU A 41 -9.29 -13.21 6.12
C LEU A 41 -7.92 -12.50 6.17
N PHE A 42 -7.07 -12.87 7.13
CA PHE A 42 -5.70 -12.36 7.28
C PHE A 42 -4.83 -12.68 6.05
N PHE A 43 -4.90 -13.90 5.54
CA PHE A 43 -4.22 -14.28 4.30
C PHE A 43 -4.65 -13.42 3.10
N PHE A 44 -5.95 -13.21 2.91
CA PHE A 44 -6.44 -12.36 1.83
C PHE A 44 -6.09 -10.89 2.03
N GLN A 45 -6.08 -10.41 3.27
CA GLN A 45 -5.67 -9.06 3.61
C GLN A 45 -4.18 -8.82 3.25
N ASP A 46 -3.29 -9.72 3.65
CA ASP A 46 -1.86 -9.65 3.33
C ASP A 46 -1.63 -9.72 1.81
N LEU A 47 -2.35 -10.59 1.12
CA LEU A 47 -2.30 -10.67 -0.34
C LEU A 47 -2.71 -9.33 -0.98
N CYS A 48 -3.80 -8.71 -0.53
CA CYS A 48 -4.22 -7.40 -0.99
C CYS A 48 -3.17 -6.33 -0.70
N LEU A 49 -2.52 -6.35 0.47
CA LEU A 49 -1.48 -5.39 0.82
C LEU A 49 -0.23 -5.53 -0.05
N VAL A 50 0.22 -6.76 -0.30
CA VAL A 50 1.37 -7.03 -1.18
C VAL A 50 1.07 -6.60 -2.61
N LEU A 51 -0.13 -6.90 -3.13
CA LEU A 51 -0.57 -6.45 -4.45
C LEU A 51 -0.67 -4.91 -4.52
N ALA A 52 -1.17 -4.28 -3.46
CA ALA A 52 -1.26 -2.83 -3.34
C ALA A 52 0.12 -2.18 -3.40
N ILE A 53 1.11 -2.69 -2.65
CA ILE A 53 2.49 -2.19 -2.68
C ILE A 53 3.12 -2.41 -4.06
N THR A 54 2.99 -3.62 -4.60
CA THR A 54 3.57 -3.99 -5.90
C THR A 54 3.01 -3.14 -7.04
N SER A 55 1.71 -2.85 -7.01
CA SER A 55 1.04 -2.01 -8.00
C SER A 55 1.48 -0.53 -7.98
N ILE A 56 2.08 -0.05 -6.89
CA ILE A 56 2.75 1.26 -6.83
C ILE A 56 4.21 1.15 -7.31
N LEU A 57 4.92 0.09 -6.94
CA LEU A 57 6.33 -0.07 -7.28
C LEU A 57 6.55 -0.30 -8.78
N ILE A 58 5.71 -1.11 -9.44
CA ILE A 58 5.89 -1.42 -10.88
C ILE A 58 5.87 -0.14 -11.73
N PRO A 59 4.87 0.75 -11.64
CA PRO A 59 4.86 1.94 -12.47
C PRO A 59 5.91 2.96 -12.02
N LEU A 60 6.26 3.00 -10.72
CA LEU A 60 7.36 3.81 -10.20
C LEU A 60 8.72 3.46 -10.84
N PHE A 61 9.01 2.18 -11.03
CA PHE A 61 10.23 1.74 -11.75
C PHE A 61 10.16 1.97 -13.26
N SER A 62 8.95 1.95 -13.83
CA SER A 62 8.71 2.25 -15.24
C SER A 62 8.73 3.76 -15.55
N THR A 63 8.93 4.62 -14.55
CA THR A 63 8.88 6.07 -14.71
C THR A 63 10.16 6.59 -15.37
N TYR A 64 10.04 7.58 -16.27
CA TYR A 64 11.21 8.18 -16.95
C TYR A 64 12.22 8.79 -15.98
N LEU A 65 11.77 9.39 -14.86
CA LEU A 65 12.66 9.90 -13.82
C LEU A 65 13.57 8.81 -13.21
N PHE A 66 13.07 7.58 -13.11
CA PHE A 66 13.86 6.46 -12.62
C PHE A 66 14.89 6.01 -13.68
N GLN A 67 14.47 5.95 -14.95
CA GLN A 67 15.33 5.60 -16.08
C GLN A 67 16.41 6.65 -16.37
N ALA A 68 16.12 7.93 -16.14
CA ALA A 68 17.06 9.05 -16.33
C ALA A 68 18.05 9.23 -15.15
N GLY A 69 18.04 8.33 -14.14
CA GLY A 69 18.95 8.39 -12.99
C GLY A 69 18.56 9.42 -11.92
N LEU A 70 17.39 10.07 -12.03
CA LEU A 70 16.89 11.07 -11.08
C LEU A 70 16.14 10.44 -9.89
N MET A 71 16.59 9.26 -9.46
CA MET A 71 15.97 8.45 -8.41
C MET A 71 15.95 9.17 -7.05
N GLU A 72 16.93 10.03 -6.78
CA GLU A 72 17.01 10.77 -5.51
C GLU A 72 15.82 11.74 -5.34
N VAL A 73 15.39 12.41 -6.41
CA VAL A 73 14.26 13.35 -6.39
C VAL A 73 12.94 12.60 -6.18
N LEU A 74 12.78 11.47 -6.85
CA LEU A 74 11.60 10.62 -6.74
C LEU A 74 11.51 10.00 -5.33
N SER A 75 12.63 9.47 -4.83
CA SER A 75 12.76 8.94 -3.48
C SER A 75 12.40 9.99 -2.43
N ARG A 76 12.91 11.22 -2.56
CA ARG A 76 12.58 12.32 -1.62
C ARG A 76 11.08 12.65 -1.62
N LYS A 77 10.40 12.58 -2.76
CA LYS A 77 8.97 12.87 -2.90
C LYS A 77 8.08 11.75 -2.35
N PHE A 78 8.45 10.49 -2.55
CA PHE A 78 7.69 9.33 -2.09
C PHE A 78 8.13 8.79 -0.72
N ARG A 79 9.22 9.29 -0.13
CA ARG A 79 9.80 8.80 1.13
C ARG A 79 8.78 8.64 2.24
N MET A 80 7.96 9.67 2.47
CA MET A 80 6.96 9.63 3.54
C MET A 80 5.86 8.59 3.26
N ALA A 81 5.38 8.51 2.02
CA ALA A 81 4.38 7.52 1.63
C ALA A 81 4.95 6.09 1.76
N GLY A 82 6.17 5.86 1.29
CA GLY A 82 6.85 4.57 1.39
C GLY A 82 7.07 4.13 2.84
N ILE A 83 7.51 5.04 3.71
CA ILE A 83 7.69 4.74 5.16
C ILE A 83 6.36 4.35 5.79
N VAL A 84 5.28 5.12 5.55
CA VAL A 84 3.96 4.82 6.14
C VAL A 84 3.41 3.50 5.64
N ILE A 85 3.51 3.23 4.33
CA ILE A 85 3.04 1.99 3.72
C ILE A 85 3.81 0.79 4.27
N LEU A 86 5.14 0.88 4.35
CA LEU A 86 5.99 -0.19 4.87
C LEU A 86 5.73 -0.42 6.37
N ALA A 87 5.60 0.65 7.16
CA ALA A 87 5.31 0.55 8.58
C ALA A 87 3.95 -0.14 8.83
N TYR A 88 2.92 0.22 8.07
CA TYR A 88 1.61 -0.41 8.17
C TYR A 88 1.62 -1.88 7.74
N PHE A 89 2.36 -2.24 6.70
CA PHE A 89 2.53 -3.63 6.27
C PHE A 89 3.21 -4.48 7.34
N LEU A 90 4.34 -4.03 7.87
CA LEU A 90 5.08 -4.74 8.93
C LEU A 90 4.23 -4.89 10.20
N LEU A 91 3.49 -3.84 10.55
CA LEU A 91 2.60 -3.86 11.71
C LEU A 91 1.42 -4.83 11.51
N SER A 92 0.88 -4.93 10.29
CA SER A 92 -0.19 -5.87 9.97
C SER A 92 0.31 -7.31 10.07
N ILE A 93 1.52 -7.62 9.59
CA ILE A 93 2.16 -8.96 9.76
C ILE A 93 2.44 -9.25 11.24
N ALA A 94 2.97 -8.27 11.98
CA ALA A 94 3.26 -8.42 13.40
C ALA A 94 1.99 -8.72 14.22
N LEU A 95 0.88 -8.02 13.92
CA LEU A 95 -0.40 -8.29 14.54
C LEU A 95 -0.91 -9.70 14.23
N GLN A 96 -0.89 -10.08 12.95
CA GLN A 96 -1.40 -11.38 12.51
C GLN A 96 -0.58 -12.53 13.09
N SER A 97 0.75 -12.43 13.08
CA SER A 97 1.64 -13.43 13.69
C SER A 97 1.43 -13.53 15.21
N ALA A 98 1.33 -12.40 15.92
CA ALA A 98 1.10 -12.41 17.36
C ALA A 98 -0.27 -13.02 17.72
N TRP A 99 -1.32 -12.68 16.96
CA TRP A 99 -2.66 -13.24 17.14
C TRP A 99 -2.69 -14.75 16.88
N MET A 100 -1.98 -15.19 15.84
CA MET A 100 -1.83 -16.60 15.50
C MET A 100 -1.14 -17.41 16.59
N ILE A 101 -0.03 -16.91 17.14
CA ILE A 101 0.69 -17.59 18.22
C ILE A 101 -0.22 -17.75 19.45
N GLU A 102 -0.97 -16.71 19.81
CA GLU A 102 -1.83 -16.73 20.99
C GLU A 102 -3.04 -17.65 20.84
N LYS A 103 -3.70 -17.64 19.67
CA LYS A 103 -4.99 -18.32 19.45
C LYS A 103 -4.87 -19.70 18.83
N TRP A 104 -3.66 -20.14 18.48
CA TRP A 104 -3.43 -21.48 17.95
C TRP A 104 -3.58 -22.56 19.02
N ASP A 105 -3.02 -22.32 20.21
CA ASP A 105 -2.91 -23.35 21.26
C ASP A 105 -4.11 -23.35 22.21
N ASP A 106 -4.64 -22.17 22.58
CA ASP A 106 -5.74 -22.07 23.55
C ASP A 106 -6.83 -21.07 23.11
N THR A 107 -8.09 -21.54 23.07
CA THR A 107 -9.19 -20.80 22.43
C THR A 107 -9.87 -19.79 23.36
N GLU A 108 -9.92 -20.12 24.67
CA GLU A 108 -10.63 -19.35 25.69
C GLU A 108 -9.75 -18.32 26.42
N SER A 109 -8.45 -18.26 26.09
CA SER A 109 -7.53 -17.30 26.70
C SER A 109 -7.92 -15.86 26.35
N VAL A 110 -8.01 -15.00 27.36
CA VAL A 110 -8.16 -13.56 27.13
C VAL A 110 -6.91 -13.07 26.39
N SER A 111 -7.10 -12.31 25.30
CA SER A 111 -5.95 -11.81 24.55
C SER A 111 -5.00 -11.01 25.42
N THR A 112 -3.71 -11.26 25.23
CA THR A 112 -2.62 -10.66 25.96
C THR A 112 -2.65 -9.15 25.72
N PRO A 113 -2.34 -8.32 26.73
CA PRO A 113 -2.30 -6.87 26.57
C PRO A 113 -1.46 -6.41 25.36
N LEU A 114 -0.40 -7.15 25.02
CA LEU A 114 0.44 -6.91 23.85
C LEU A 114 -0.36 -7.00 22.53
N VAL A 115 -1.16 -8.06 22.34
CA VAL A 115 -1.96 -8.25 21.12
C VAL A 115 -3.03 -7.16 21.01
N MET A 116 -3.63 -6.74 22.13
CA MET A 116 -4.58 -5.63 22.16
C MET A 116 -3.94 -4.28 21.80
N VAL A 117 -2.72 -4.02 22.29
CA VAL A 117 -1.95 -2.81 21.94
C VAL A 117 -1.59 -2.83 20.46
N LEU A 118 -1.07 -3.94 19.93
CA LEU A 118 -0.76 -4.09 18.51
C LEU A 118 -2.01 -3.90 17.64
N PHE A 119 -3.14 -4.49 18.06
CA PHE A 119 -4.41 -4.34 17.37
C PHE A 119 -4.83 -2.88 17.31
N THR A 120 -4.81 -2.19 18.45
CA THR A 120 -5.18 -0.76 18.53
C THR A 120 -4.24 0.10 17.68
N LEU A 121 -2.93 -0.14 17.76
CA LEU A 121 -1.92 0.59 17.00
C LEU A 121 -2.11 0.41 15.49
N GLN A 122 -2.37 -0.82 15.03
CA GLN A 122 -2.61 -1.13 13.61
C GLN A 122 -3.84 -0.38 13.09
N ARG A 123 -4.92 -0.34 13.87
CA ARG A 123 -6.14 0.41 13.52
C ARG A 123 -5.93 1.90 13.48
N CYS A 124 -5.16 2.46 14.42
CA CYS A 124 -4.82 3.87 14.42
C CYS A 124 -3.95 4.26 13.22
N MET A 125 -3.10 3.37 12.73
CA MET A 125 -2.26 3.63 11.54
C MET A 125 -3.01 3.44 10.21
N ALA A 126 -4.13 2.69 10.19
CA ALA A 126 -4.87 2.39 8.97
C ALA A 126 -5.36 3.65 8.20
N PRO A 127 -5.98 4.68 8.83
CA PRO A 127 -6.37 5.91 8.13
C PRO A 127 -5.18 6.64 7.49
N GLY A 128 -4.02 6.63 8.16
CA GLY A 128 -2.78 7.20 7.65
C GLY A 128 -2.31 6.45 6.41
N TYR A 129 -2.26 5.13 6.48
CA TYR A 129 -1.96 4.26 5.35
C TYR A 129 -2.88 4.56 4.16
N TYR A 130 -4.20 4.56 4.35
CA TYR A 130 -5.18 4.83 3.30
C TYR A 130 -4.99 6.19 2.63
N PHE A 131 -4.71 7.23 3.41
CA PHE A 131 -4.43 8.56 2.88
C PHE A 131 -3.15 8.60 2.03
N PHE A 132 -2.04 8.08 2.57
CA PHE A 132 -0.76 8.11 1.89
C PHE A 132 -0.73 7.18 0.67
N TYR A 133 -1.37 6.01 0.75
CA TYR A 133 -1.52 5.08 -0.35
C TYR A 133 -2.29 5.71 -1.51
N LYS A 134 -3.49 6.25 -1.25
CA LYS A 134 -4.29 6.96 -2.26
C LYS A 134 -3.50 8.10 -2.92
N ARG A 135 -2.79 8.89 -2.11
CA ARG A 135 -1.95 9.99 -2.61
C ARG A 135 -0.82 9.46 -3.50
N ALA A 136 -0.17 8.37 -3.11
CA ALA A 136 0.91 7.77 -3.88
C ALA A 136 0.41 7.17 -5.20
N SER A 137 -0.72 6.47 -5.18
CA SER A 137 -1.42 5.96 -6.36
C SER A 137 -1.73 7.06 -7.37
N LEU A 138 -2.33 8.16 -6.91
CA LEU A 138 -2.65 9.31 -7.78
C LEU A 138 -1.40 9.95 -8.38
N MET A 139 -0.31 10.06 -7.62
CA MET A 139 0.96 10.60 -8.13
C MET A 139 1.60 9.68 -9.17
N VAL A 140 1.60 8.37 -8.93
CA VAL A 140 2.22 7.38 -9.83
C VAL A 140 1.40 7.17 -11.10
N SER A 141 0.09 7.41 -11.08
CA SER A 141 -0.78 7.36 -12.25
C SER A 141 -0.81 8.66 -13.08
N ASP A 142 -0.12 9.73 -12.65
CA ASP A 142 -0.09 10.97 -13.42
C ASP A 142 0.77 10.79 -14.69
N PRO A 143 0.19 10.95 -15.90
CA PRO A 143 0.87 10.73 -17.17
C PRO A 143 2.11 11.63 -17.36
N ARG A 144 2.20 12.77 -16.65
CA ARG A 144 3.35 13.68 -16.70
C ARG A 144 4.68 13.03 -16.29
N PHE A 145 4.62 11.93 -15.54
CA PHE A 145 5.81 11.17 -15.14
C PHE A 145 6.34 10.24 -16.25
N TYR A 146 5.54 9.98 -17.28
CA TYR A 146 5.84 9.02 -18.35
C TYR A 146 5.93 9.64 -19.74
N GLU A 147 5.52 10.89 -19.92
CA GLU A 147 5.72 11.59 -21.18
C GLU A 147 7.12 12.21 -21.21
N ASP A 148 7.77 12.09 -22.38
CA ASP A 148 9.09 12.66 -22.63
C ASP A 148 9.11 14.15 -22.31
N VAL A 149 10.30 14.59 -21.97
CA VAL A 149 10.61 15.80 -21.23
C VAL A 149 10.47 17.08 -22.09
N ASP A 150 9.42 17.20 -22.90
CA ASP A 150 9.20 18.34 -23.80
C ASP A 150 9.19 19.68 -23.04
N TRP A 151 8.76 19.69 -21.77
CA TRP A 151 8.80 20.89 -20.93
C TRP A 151 10.21 21.28 -20.45
N ILE A 152 11.12 20.32 -20.25
CA ILE A 152 12.53 20.62 -19.91
C ILE A 152 13.31 21.02 -21.16
N ASN A 153 13.01 20.41 -22.31
CA ASN A 153 13.61 20.80 -23.58
C ASN A 153 13.18 22.21 -23.99
N ARG A 154 11.90 22.57 -23.82
CA ARG A 154 11.41 23.92 -24.12
C ARG A 154 12.09 25.02 -23.30
N ASN A 155 12.37 24.76 -22.02
CA ASN A 155 13.09 25.69 -21.15
C ASN A 155 14.60 25.75 -21.42
N ARG A 156 15.17 24.77 -22.14
CA ARG A 156 16.58 24.75 -22.55
C ARG A 156 16.81 25.39 -23.92
N THR A 157 15.82 25.37 -24.81
CA THR A 157 15.89 26.02 -26.13
C THR A 157 15.63 27.53 -26.11
N GLU A 158 15.15 28.09 -24.99
CA GLU A 158 14.95 29.55 -24.80
C GLU A 158 16.14 30.24 -24.08
N LYS A 159 17.29 29.56 -23.95
CA LYS A 159 18.56 30.16 -23.52
C LYS A 159 19.59 30.04 -24.63
#